data_AF-A0A2E4YW47-F1
#
_entry.id   AF-A0A2E4YW47-F1
#
_cell.length_a   1.000
_cell.length_b   1.000
_cell.length_c   1.000
_cell.angle_alpha   90.00
_cell.angle_beta   90.00
_cell.angle_gamma   90.00
#
_symmetry.space_group_name_H-M   'P 1'
#
loop_
_entity.id
_entity.type
_entity.pdbx_description
1 polymer ?
#
loop_
_entity_poly.entity_id
_entity_poly.type
_entity_poly.pdbx_seq_one_letter_code
_entity_poly.pdbx_strand_id
1 'polypeptide(L)'
;MKYFVTLLWIVLSTSLAFSQTIVHTVHWEKGVNKKVVKEWTGSLDKVSTVSSTTYIKKKVGGKDKLHRKGHRDVIVWIPKDTDLTKDFIAVMWFHGHYGYVPQRTFEDRTLKQFVPLVGSKNFVVVIPEMPWSVHTSTPTKRNSLLWLKPGDFMNFVSQVESVLLNHVESGASDVTRTKSRLGKIDYRVVGHSAGGSTIKRLGITGDLCKLNPSIVVWSDSSYGLWLQNAWDGCLGESNILVKVFVQKWLSPWKRTTAFLGQFQDMPDNLKFYVKNKGWSHKLIGNNIVRLSDLLGETK
;
A
#
# COMPACT_ATOMS: atom_id res chain seq x y z
N MET A 1 45.11 17.68 59.06
CA MET A 1 44.29 16.65 58.36
C MET A 1 43.55 17.34 57.24
N LYS A 2 43.72 16.86 56.00
CA LYS A 2 43.36 17.54 54.74
C LYS A 2 41.85 17.52 54.50
N TYR A 3 41.23 18.68 54.27
CA TYR A 3 39.90 18.76 53.65
C TYR A 3 40.09 19.18 52.18
N PHE A 4 39.92 18.21 51.28
CA PHE A 4 39.81 18.41 49.84
C PHE A 4 38.36 18.79 49.53
N VAL A 5 38.11 20.07 49.21
CA VAL A 5 36.82 20.52 48.66
C VAL A 5 36.95 20.46 47.14
N THR A 6 36.51 19.36 46.55
CA THR A 6 36.40 19.21 45.09
C THR A 6 35.06 19.79 44.65
N LEU A 7 35.09 21.01 44.12
CA LEU A 7 33.93 21.68 43.55
C LEU A 7 33.65 21.07 42.16
N LEU A 8 32.74 20.11 42.11
CA LEU A 8 32.28 19.46 40.86
C LEU A 8 31.31 20.40 40.14
N TRP A 9 31.80 21.14 39.15
CA TRP A 9 30.96 21.87 38.18
C TRP A 9 30.26 20.85 37.25
N ILE A 10 29.06 20.41 37.64
CA ILE A 10 28.16 19.72 36.72
C ILE A 10 27.56 20.78 35.78
N VAL A 11 28.15 20.94 34.61
CA VAL A 11 27.53 21.65 33.49
C VAL A 11 26.37 20.78 33.00
N LEU A 12 25.17 21.04 33.51
CA LEU A 12 23.91 20.57 32.92
C LEU A 12 23.73 21.26 31.56
N SER A 13 24.35 20.71 30.52
CA SER A 13 23.94 20.98 29.14
C SER A 13 22.58 20.32 28.93
N THR A 14 21.51 21.03 29.27
CA THR A 14 20.17 20.69 28.82
C THR A 14 20.15 20.84 27.30
N SER A 15 20.41 19.75 26.60
CA SER A 15 20.16 19.66 25.18
C SER A 15 18.68 19.96 24.96
N LEU A 16 18.38 21.17 24.49
CA LEU A 16 17.08 21.54 23.95
C LEU A 16 16.81 20.58 22.79
N ALA A 17 16.11 19.48 23.08
CA ALA A 17 15.61 18.59 22.06
C ALA A 17 14.63 19.42 21.23
N PHE A 18 15.07 19.86 20.05
CA PHE A 18 14.17 20.40 19.05
C PHE A 18 13.17 19.31 18.70
N SER A 19 12.01 19.34 19.32
CA SER A 19 10.87 18.52 18.93
C SER A 19 10.52 18.94 17.51
N GLN A 20 10.91 18.14 16.52
CA GLN A 20 10.48 18.37 15.15
C GLN A 20 8.96 18.32 15.13
N THR A 21 8.33 19.44 14.80
CA THR A 21 6.88 19.49 14.61
C THR A 21 6.51 18.53 13.47
N ILE A 22 5.74 17.50 13.79
CA ILE A 22 5.21 16.57 12.78
C ILE A 22 4.16 17.33 11.98
N VAL A 23 4.37 17.42 10.66
CA VAL A 23 3.46 18.11 9.74
C VAL A 23 2.90 17.12 8.73
N HIS A 24 1.58 17.02 8.66
CA HIS A 24 0.86 16.28 7.64
C HIS A 24 0.20 17.25 6.67
N THR A 25 0.69 17.32 5.43
CA THR A 25 0.06 18.11 4.38
C THR A 25 -0.88 17.22 3.59
N VAL A 26 -2.19 17.51 3.62
CA VAL A 26 -3.20 16.76 2.87
C VAL A 26 -3.81 17.66 1.80
N HIS A 27 -3.48 17.38 0.54
CA HIS A 27 -4.10 18.02 -0.63
C HIS A 27 -5.24 17.14 -1.12
N TRP A 28 -6.40 17.73 -1.40
CA TRP A 28 -7.53 16.98 -1.98
C TRP A 28 -8.23 17.74 -3.10
N GLU A 29 -8.70 16.99 -4.11
CA GLU A 29 -9.40 17.55 -5.27
C GLU A 29 -10.83 17.99 -4.94
N LYS A 30 -11.34 19.00 -5.65
CA LYS A 30 -12.75 19.39 -5.55
C LYS A 30 -13.67 18.19 -5.84
N GLY A 31 -14.51 17.88 -4.86
CA GLY A 31 -15.58 16.90 -4.98
C GLY A 31 -15.23 15.50 -4.48
N VAL A 32 -14.01 15.21 -4.03
CA VAL A 32 -13.68 13.96 -3.32
C VAL A 32 -14.56 13.78 -2.08
N ASN A 33 -14.66 12.55 -1.58
CA ASN A 33 -15.44 12.27 -0.38
C ASN A 33 -14.77 12.89 0.87
N LYS A 34 -15.33 13.99 1.38
CA LYS A 34 -14.85 14.66 2.60
C LYS A 34 -14.71 13.72 3.81
N LYS A 35 -15.50 12.63 3.86
CA LYS A 35 -15.39 11.63 4.93
C LYS A 35 -14.06 10.86 4.83
N VAL A 36 -13.64 10.47 3.63
CA VAL A 36 -12.33 9.84 3.38
C VAL A 36 -11.21 10.77 3.82
N VAL A 37 -11.28 12.06 3.46
CA VAL A 37 -10.31 13.07 3.87
C VAL A 37 -10.21 13.14 5.40
N LYS A 38 -11.35 13.31 6.09
CA LYS A 38 -11.40 13.38 7.55
C LYS A 38 -10.86 12.11 8.23
N GLU A 39 -11.25 10.93 7.74
CA GLU A 39 -10.84 9.64 8.30
C GLU A 39 -9.35 9.37 8.08
N TRP A 40 -8.81 9.74 6.92
CA TRP A 40 -7.38 9.64 6.62
C TRP A 40 -6.56 10.60 7.48
N THR A 41 -6.89 11.89 7.50
CA THR A 41 -6.20 12.90 8.31
C THR A 41 -6.22 12.52 9.79
N GLY A 42 -7.39 12.15 10.34
CA GLY A 42 -7.47 11.74 11.74
C GLY A 42 -6.68 10.45 12.05
N SER A 43 -6.48 9.56 11.06
CA SER A 43 -5.63 8.39 11.23
C SER A 43 -4.13 8.75 11.21
N LEU A 44 -3.73 9.72 10.37
CA LEU A 44 -2.38 10.26 10.36
C LEU A 44 -2.05 10.92 11.70
N ASP A 45 -2.89 11.84 12.17
CA ASP A 45 -2.66 12.59 13.42
C ASP A 45 -2.54 11.66 14.65
N LYS A 46 -3.22 10.51 14.61
CA LYS A 46 -3.25 9.55 15.71
C LYS A 46 -2.06 8.59 15.73
N VAL A 47 -1.56 8.19 14.55
CA VAL A 47 -0.62 7.05 14.42
C VAL A 47 0.73 7.47 13.86
N SER A 48 0.76 8.48 13.01
CA SER A 48 1.98 8.84 12.30
C SER A 48 2.88 9.68 13.19
N THR A 49 4.07 9.17 13.45
CA THR A 49 5.16 9.91 14.09
C THR A 49 6.05 10.62 13.08
N VAL A 50 5.68 10.59 11.80
CA VAL A 50 6.49 11.09 10.69
C VAL A 50 5.70 12.05 9.83
N SER A 51 6.35 13.13 9.41
CA SER A 51 5.74 14.09 8.49
C SER A 51 5.47 13.44 7.13
N SER A 52 4.48 13.95 6.39
CA SER A 52 4.14 13.39 5.08
C SER A 52 3.28 14.34 4.24
N THR A 53 3.31 14.13 2.93
CA THR A 53 2.35 14.72 2.00
C THR A 53 1.37 13.65 1.50
N THR A 54 0.08 13.95 1.51
CA THR A 54 -0.96 13.09 0.92
C THR A 54 -1.70 13.83 -0.18
N TYR A 55 -1.97 13.13 -1.28
CA TYR A 55 -2.92 13.56 -2.30
C TYR A 55 -4.14 12.65 -2.31
N ILE A 56 -5.34 13.23 -2.17
CA ILE A 56 -6.62 12.54 -2.30
C ILE A 56 -7.32 13.03 -3.56
N LYS A 57 -7.48 12.15 -4.55
CA LYS A 57 -7.98 12.47 -5.89
C LYS A 57 -9.19 11.61 -6.23
N LYS A 58 -10.02 12.07 -7.17
CA LYS A 58 -11.03 11.18 -7.76
C LYS A 58 -10.33 10.13 -8.61
N LYS A 59 -10.64 8.86 -8.42
CA LYS A 59 -9.97 7.77 -9.12
C LYS A 59 -10.37 7.76 -10.61
N VAL A 60 -9.40 7.66 -11.53
CA VAL A 60 -9.68 7.37 -12.95
C VAL A 60 -10.38 6.02 -13.08
N GLY A 61 -11.40 5.94 -13.95
CA GLY A 61 -12.33 4.81 -14.00
C GLY A 61 -13.12 4.61 -12.68
N GLY A 62 -13.21 5.65 -11.86
CA GLY A 62 -13.79 5.62 -10.52
C GLY A 62 -15.30 5.90 -10.45
N LYS A 63 -15.95 6.30 -11.57
CA LYS A 63 -17.40 6.52 -11.62
C LYS A 63 -18.13 5.27 -11.12
N ASP A 64 -18.99 5.43 -10.11
CA ASP A 64 -19.69 4.34 -9.45
C ASP A 64 -21.02 4.85 -8.88
N LYS A 65 -22.14 4.50 -9.51
CA LYS A 65 -23.49 4.92 -9.10
C LYS A 65 -23.87 4.41 -7.71
N LEU A 66 -23.25 3.31 -7.25
CA LEU A 66 -23.51 2.72 -5.94
C LEU A 66 -22.56 3.29 -4.86
N HIS A 67 -21.62 4.15 -5.24
CA HIS A 67 -20.83 4.92 -4.31
C HIS A 67 -21.60 6.18 -3.88
N ARG A 68 -21.57 6.53 -2.59
CA ARG A 68 -22.34 7.66 -2.03
C ARG A 68 -22.02 9.03 -2.64
N LYS A 69 -20.88 9.16 -3.32
CA LYS A 69 -20.46 10.37 -4.05
C LYS A 69 -20.47 10.22 -5.57
N GLY A 70 -20.98 9.11 -6.10
CA GLY A 70 -21.00 8.82 -7.53
C GLY A 70 -19.63 8.51 -8.16
N HIS A 71 -18.55 8.60 -7.38
CA HIS A 71 -17.18 8.27 -7.77
C HIS A 71 -16.39 7.77 -6.57
N ARG A 72 -15.38 6.95 -6.83
CA ARG A 72 -14.40 6.41 -5.88
C ARG A 72 -13.15 7.28 -5.83
N ASP A 73 -12.49 7.30 -4.67
CA ASP A 73 -11.27 8.09 -4.46
C ASP A 73 -9.99 7.24 -4.51
N VAL A 74 -8.84 7.89 -4.65
CA VAL A 74 -7.51 7.30 -4.44
C VAL A 74 -6.71 8.18 -3.49
N ILE A 75 -6.00 7.54 -2.57
CA ILE A 75 -5.04 8.17 -1.66
C ILE A 75 -3.63 7.83 -2.15
N VAL A 76 -2.80 8.85 -2.37
CA VAL A 76 -1.36 8.71 -2.62
C VAL A 76 -0.65 9.34 -1.42
N TRP A 77 0.00 8.52 -0.61
CA TRP A 77 0.72 8.95 0.59
C TRP A 77 2.23 8.87 0.35
N ILE A 78 2.90 9.99 0.61
CA ILE A 78 4.33 10.21 0.39
C ILE A 78 4.93 10.63 1.74
N PRO A 79 5.63 9.72 2.45
CA PRO A 79 6.41 10.08 3.63
C PRO A 79 7.42 11.18 3.32
N LYS A 80 7.68 12.09 4.27
CA LYS A 80 8.57 13.26 4.06
C LYS A 80 9.98 12.87 3.59
N ASP A 81 10.50 11.75 4.06
CA ASP A 81 11.86 11.29 3.73
C ASP A 81 11.95 10.52 2.41
N THR A 82 10.84 10.46 1.65
CA THR A 82 10.80 9.84 0.33
C THR A 82 11.42 10.76 -0.71
N ASP A 83 12.52 10.35 -1.31
CA ASP A 83 13.17 11.05 -2.41
C ASP A 83 12.69 10.46 -3.74
N LEU A 84 11.65 11.08 -4.31
CA LEU A 84 11.05 10.65 -5.58
C LEU A 84 11.95 10.92 -6.80
N THR A 85 13.10 11.58 -6.64
CA THR A 85 14.07 11.76 -7.73
C THR A 85 15.04 10.58 -7.86
N LYS A 86 15.10 9.72 -6.84
CA LYS A 86 15.81 8.44 -6.82
C LYS A 86 14.85 7.29 -7.08
N ASP A 87 15.38 6.11 -7.35
CA ASP A 87 14.56 4.90 -7.47
C ASP A 87 13.81 4.63 -6.15
N PHE A 88 12.54 4.29 -6.25
CA PHE A 88 11.65 4.11 -5.11
C PHE A 88 10.59 3.04 -5.35
N ILE A 89 10.02 2.54 -4.26
CA ILE A 89 8.95 1.53 -4.31
C ILE A 89 7.58 2.20 -4.30
N ALA A 90 6.71 1.87 -5.25
CA ALA A 90 5.30 2.24 -5.19
C ALA A 90 4.44 1.04 -4.79
N VAL A 91 3.91 1.08 -3.57
CA VAL A 91 3.03 0.02 -3.07
C VAL A 91 1.58 0.27 -3.49
N MET A 92 1.05 -0.57 -4.36
CA MET A 92 -0.36 -0.62 -4.75
C MET A 92 -1.15 -1.47 -3.74
N TRP A 93 -1.85 -0.81 -2.83
CA TRP A 93 -2.55 -1.46 -1.71
C TRP A 93 -4.04 -1.67 -1.97
N PHE A 94 -4.44 -2.89 -2.32
CA PHE A 94 -5.83 -3.26 -2.53
C PHE A 94 -6.46 -3.82 -1.25
N HIS A 95 -7.38 -3.04 -0.69
CA HIS A 95 -8.02 -3.33 0.59
C HIS A 95 -9.10 -4.42 0.50
N GLY A 96 -9.39 -5.06 1.64
CA GLY A 96 -10.50 -6.02 1.79
C GLY A 96 -11.89 -5.39 1.87
N HIS A 97 -12.91 -6.19 2.15
CA HIS A 97 -14.28 -5.70 2.39
C HIS A 97 -14.31 -4.63 3.47
N TYR A 98 -15.19 -3.64 3.29
CA TYR A 98 -15.30 -2.47 4.16
C TYR A 98 -14.00 -1.67 4.29
N GLY A 99 -13.16 -1.64 3.26
CA GLY A 99 -11.99 -0.74 3.30
C GLY A 99 -12.37 0.72 3.50
N TYR A 100 -11.38 1.55 3.80
CA TYR A 100 -11.52 2.93 4.28
C TYR A 100 -12.21 3.08 5.65
N VAL A 101 -12.34 1.98 6.41
CA VAL A 101 -12.61 2.09 7.85
C VAL A 101 -11.33 2.58 8.55
N PRO A 102 -11.33 3.71 9.28
CA PRO A 102 -10.13 4.34 9.81
C PRO A 102 -9.31 3.40 10.69
N GLN A 103 -9.89 2.86 11.76
CA GLN A 103 -9.17 1.98 12.69
C GLN A 103 -8.64 0.70 12.02
N ARG A 104 -9.44 0.08 11.15
CA ARG A 104 -9.09 -1.22 10.55
C ARG A 104 -8.16 -1.09 9.35
N THR A 105 -8.37 -0.10 8.48
CA THR A 105 -7.68 0.01 7.20
C THR A 105 -6.55 1.02 7.29
N PHE A 106 -6.84 2.26 7.67
CA PHE A 106 -5.85 3.34 7.67
C PHE A 106 -4.84 3.19 8.81
N GLU A 107 -5.32 3.04 10.04
CA GLU A 107 -4.45 2.91 11.21
C GLU A 107 -3.74 1.54 11.19
N ASP A 108 -4.50 0.45 11.37
CA ASP A 108 -3.92 -0.88 11.61
C ASP A 108 -3.26 -1.51 10.37
N ARG A 109 -3.85 -1.35 9.18
CA ARG A 109 -3.41 -2.07 7.98
C ARG A 109 -2.50 -1.28 7.07
N THR A 110 -2.45 0.05 7.17
CA THR A 110 -1.52 0.83 6.36
C THR A 110 -0.52 1.58 7.25
N LEU A 111 -0.95 2.56 8.04
CA LEU A 111 -0.04 3.47 8.72
C LEU A 111 0.86 2.76 9.73
N LYS A 112 0.32 1.91 10.62
CA LYS A 112 1.14 1.15 11.59
C LYS A 112 2.17 0.22 10.95
N GLN A 113 1.96 -0.18 9.70
CA GLN A 113 2.89 -1.06 8.98
C GLN A 113 3.98 -0.28 8.23
N PHE A 114 3.66 0.91 7.73
CA PHE A 114 4.59 1.69 6.91
C PHE A 114 5.31 2.81 7.67
N VAL A 115 4.69 3.44 8.66
CA VAL A 115 5.30 4.52 9.46
C VAL A 115 6.64 4.10 10.07
N PRO A 116 6.79 2.89 10.66
CA PRO A 116 8.09 2.46 11.19
C PRO A 116 9.20 2.29 10.16
N LEU A 117 8.87 2.28 8.86
CA LEU A 117 9.81 2.07 7.76
C LEU A 117 10.28 3.39 7.14
N VAL A 118 9.65 4.52 7.50
CA VAL A 118 10.04 5.85 7.03
C VAL A 118 11.43 6.21 7.55
N GLY A 119 12.24 6.85 6.70
CA GLY A 119 13.66 7.13 6.97
C GLY A 119 14.61 5.99 6.62
N SER A 120 14.14 4.73 6.62
CA SER A 120 14.95 3.55 6.24
C SER A 120 14.69 3.07 4.82
N LYS A 121 13.55 3.43 4.24
CA LYS A 121 13.09 2.97 2.92
C LYS A 121 12.60 4.15 2.08
N ASN A 122 12.83 4.08 0.77
CA ASN A 122 12.33 5.07 -0.19
C ASN A 122 11.07 4.53 -0.88
N PHE A 123 9.88 4.96 -0.44
CA PHE A 123 8.63 4.38 -0.92
C PHE A 123 7.44 5.33 -0.86
N VAL A 124 6.41 5.02 -1.64
CA VAL A 124 5.07 5.62 -1.56
C VAL A 124 4.01 4.55 -1.40
N VAL A 125 2.87 4.91 -0.82
CA VAL A 125 1.71 4.01 -0.69
C VAL A 125 0.53 4.57 -1.45
N VAL A 126 -0.02 3.76 -2.34
CA VAL A 126 -1.17 4.09 -3.18
C VAL A 126 -2.34 3.21 -2.75
N ILE A 127 -3.40 3.83 -2.25
CA ILE A 127 -4.59 3.15 -1.74
C ILE A 127 -5.78 3.58 -2.60
N PRO A 128 -6.14 2.82 -3.64
CA PRO A 128 -7.36 3.08 -4.38
C PRO A 128 -8.58 2.54 -3.63
N GLU A 129 -9.68 3.27 -3.70
CA GLU A 129 -10.96 2.81 -3.17
C GLU A 129 -11.57 1.74 -4.08
N MET A 130 -11.95 0.63 -3.46
CA MET A 130 -12.56 -0.51 -4.16
C MET A 130 -14.10 -0.43 -4.17
N PRO A 131 -14.78 -1.09 -5.11
CA PRO A 131 -16.26 -1.18 -5.14
C PRO A 131 -16.90 -1.80 -3.88
N TRP A 132 -16.10 -2.41 -3.02
CA TRP A 132 -16.51 -2.99 -1.73
C TRP A 132 -16.00 -2.18 -0.53
N SER A 133 -15.81 -0.87 -0.69
CA SER A 133 -15.50 0.04 0.41
C SER A 133 -16.75 0.36 1.26
N VAL A 134 -16.51 0.87 2.48
CA VAL A 134 -17.58 1.28 3.42
C VAL A 134 -18.46 2.42 2.89
N HIS A 135 -18.01 3.14 1.87
CA HIS A 135 -18.75 4.26 1.27
C HIS A 135 -19.65 3.86 0.09
N THR A 136 -19.76 2.57 -0.18
CA THR A 136 -20.72 2.03 -1.15
C THR A 136 -21.95 1.45 -0.45
N SER A 137 -23.06 1.29 -1.18
CA SER A 137 -24.24 0.55 -0.70
C SER A 137 -24.06 -0.97 -0.71
N THR A 138 -22.94 -1.47 -1.24
CA THR A 138 -22.69 -2.90 -1.47
C THR A 138 -21.27 -3.33 -1.02
N PRO A 139 -20.89 -3.08 0.24
CA PRO A 139 -19.50 -3.18 0.74
C PRO A 139 -18.92 -4.61 0.82
N THR A 140 -19.72 -5.63 0.49
CA THR A 140 -19.32 -7.06 0.47
C THR A 140 -19.64 -7.74 -0.85
N LYS A 141 -20.20 -7.00 -1.81
CA LYS A 141 -20.55 -7.49 -3.14
C LYS A 141 -19.59 -6.87 -4.15
N ARG A 142 -19.65 -7.31 -5.40
CA ARG A 142 -18.90 -6.69 -6.52
C ARG A 142 -17.38 -6.91 -6.51
N ASN A 143 -16.91 -7.99 -5.87
CA ASN A 143 -15.53 -8.46 -6.02
C ASN A 143 -15.19 -8.60 -7.52
N SER A 144 -13.98 -8.21 -7.93
CA SER A 144 -13.54 -8.17 -9.33
C SER A 144 -14.33 -7.27 -10.29
N LEU A 145 -15.17 -6.33 -9.81
CA LEU A 145 -15.88 -5.34 -10.64
C LEU A 145 -15.17 -3.98 -10.68
N LEU A 146 -13.87 -3.99 -10.95
CA LEU A 146 -13.04 -2.82 -11.25
C LEU A 146 -12.11 -3.14 -12.41
N TRP A 147 -11.72 -2.14 -13.20
CA TRP A 147 -10.78 -2.28 -14.32
C TRP A 147 -11.10 -3.50 -15.20
N LEU A 148 -12.28 -3.45 -15.82
CA LEU A 148 -12.87 -4.60 -16.49
C LEU A 148 -12.28 -4.80 -17.89
N LYS A 149 -11.74 -3.74 -18.48
CA LYS A 149 -11.15 -3.76 -19.82
C LYS A 149 -9.62 -3.69 -19.72
N PRO A 150 -8.89 -4.33 -20.66
CA PRO A 150 -7.45 -4.11 -20.81
C PRO A 150 -7.12 -2.62 -20.90
N GLY A 151 -6.10 -2.18 -20.16
CA GLY A 151 -5.63 -0.80 -20.08
C GLY A 151 -6.35 0.07 -19.04
N ASP A 152 -7.51 -0.34 -18.50
CA ASP A 152 -8.23 0.44 -17.50
C ASP A 152 -7.38 0.69 -16.24
N PHE A 153 -6.60 -0.31 -15.82
CA PHE A 153 -5.72 -0.16 -14.67
C PHE A 153 -4.48 0.67 -15.01
N MET A 154 -3.94 0.54 -16.23
CA MET A 154 -2.79 1.36 -16.65
C MET A 154 -3.14 2.84 -16.73
N ASN A 155 -4.36 3.20 -17.13
CA ASN A 155 -4.85 4.59 -17.04
C ASN A 155 -4.88 5.11 -15.59
N PHE A 156 -5.18 4.23 -14.62
CA PHE A 156 -5.09 4.56 -13.20
C PHE A 156 -3.63 4.70 -12.74
N VAL A 157 -2.71 3.86 -13.22
CA VAL A 157 -1.27 3.97 -12.94
C VAL A 157 -0.73 5.30 -13.45
N SER A 158 -1.07 5.71 -14.67
CA SER A 158 -0.67 7.03 -15.22
C SER A 158 -1.21 8.20 -14.39
N GLN A 159 -2.42 8.08 -13.80
CA GLN A 159 -2.92 9.08 -12.84
C GLN A 159 -2.01 9.17 -11.61
N VAL A 160 -1.56 8.04 -11.07
CA VAL A 160 -0.68 8.00 -9.90
C VAL A 160 0.68 8.61 -10.23
N GLU A 161 1.30 8.21 -11.34
CA GLU A 161 2.57 8.77 -11.81
C GLU A 161 2.48 10.29 -12.01
N SER A 162 1.38 10.78 -12.57
CA SER A 162 1.14 12.23 -12.73
C SER A 162 1.10 12.96 -11.39
N VAL A 163 0.52 12.35 -10.35
CA VAL A 163 0.51 12.92 -8.99
C VAL A 163 1.93 13.01 -8.42
N LEU A 164 2.73 11.95 -8.60
CA LEU A 164 4.11 11.89 -8.12
C LEU A 164 5.02 12.87 -8.87
N LEU A 165 4.88 12.98 -10.19
CA LEU A 165 5.62 13.93 -11.01
C LEU A 165 5.31 15.38 -10.58
N ASN A 166 4.03 15.73 -10.46
CA ASN A 166 3.64 17.07 -10.00
C ASN A 166 4.16 17.38 -8.59
N HIS A 167 4.24 16.39 -7.70
CA HIS A 167 4.83 16.57 -6.37
C HIS A 167 6.30 16.99 -6.47
N VAL A 168 7.08 16.28 -7.29
CA VAL A 168 8.50 16.57 -7.54
C VAL A 168 8.68 17.96 -8.15
N GLU A 169 7.89 18.29 -9.17
CA GLU A 169 7.97 19.58 -9.86
C GLU A 169 7.58 20.76 -8.94
N SER A 170 6.56 20.59 -8.09
CA SER A 170 6.15 21.65 -7.15
C SER A 170 7.14 21.90 -6.01
N GLY A 171 7.99 20.92 -5.70
CA GLY A 171 9.04 21.03 -4.69
C GLY A 171 10.35 21.63 -5.22
N ALA A 172 10.54 21.70 -6.54
CA ALA A 172 11.73 22.29 -7.16
C ALA A 172 11.65 23.82 -7.09
N SER A 173 12.08 24.39 -5.95
CA SER A 173 12.07 25.84 -5.71
C SER A 173 13.14 26.61 -6.51
N ASP A 174 14.03 25.90 -7.20
CA ASP A 174 15.24 26.47 -7.78
C ASP A 174 15.17 26.39 -9.31
N VAL A 175 15.00 27.56 -9.95
CA VAL A 175 14.87 27.77 -11.40
C VAL A 175 16.10 27.26 -12.17
N THR A 176 17.22 27.02 -11.46
CA THR A 176 18.47 26.49 -12.02
C THR A 176 18.55 24.96 -12.04
N ARG A 177 17.63 24.26 -11.33
CA ARG A 177 17.62 22.80 -11.27
C ARG A 177 16.98 22.25 -12.54
N THR A 178 17.83 21.81 -13.46
CA THR A 178 17.47 21.01 -14.64
C THR A 178 16.36 20.01 -14.30
N LYS A 179 15.21 20.11 -15.02
CA LYS A 179 13.98 19.29 -14.91
C LYS A 179 14.13 18.09 -13.97
N SER A 180 13.70 18.25 -12.71
CA SER A 180 13.67 17.16 -11.75
C SER A 180 12.82 16.02 -12.32
N ARG A 181 13.45 14.92 -12.68
CA ARG A 181 12.78 13.72 -13.19
C ARG A 181 12.35 12.84 -12.04
N LEU A 182 11.21 12.17 -12.22
CA LEU A 182 10.80 11.07 -11.35
C LEU A 182 11.81 9.92 -11.49
N GLY A 183 12.26 9.37 -10.37
CA GLY A 183 13.12 8.18 -10.35
C GLY A 183 12.37 6.93 -10.86
N LYS A 184 13.08 5.82 -11.06
CA LYS A 184 12.44 4.58 -11.52
C LYS A 184 11.52 4.06 -10.42
N ILE A 185 10.30 3.69 -10.81
CA ILE A 185 9.31 3.13 -9.90
C ILE A 185 9.40 1.61 -9.90
N ASP A 186 9.67 1.03 -8.74
CA ASP A 186 9.48 -0.40 -8.48
C ASP A 186 8.06 -0.63 -7.93
N TYR A 187 7.15 -1.12 -8.77
CA TYR A 187 5.79 -1.41 -8.33
C TYR A 187 5.72 -2.69 -7.51
N ARG A 188 5.01 -2.64 -6.39
CA ARG A 188 4.68 -3.81 -5.58
C ARG A 188 3.20 -3.83 -5.26
N VAL A 189 2.55 -4.96 -5.49
CA VAL A 189 1.09 -5.08 -5.38
C VAL A 189 0.74 -5.91 -4.16
N VAL A 190 -0.19 -5.41 -3.34
CA VAL A 190 -0.71 -6.14 -2.18
C VAL A 190 -2.23 -6.24 -2.28
N GLY A 191 -2.76 -7.45 -2.23
CA GLY A 191 -4.20 -7.71 -2.18
C GLY A 191 -4.56 -8.42 -0.89
N HIS A 192 -5.24 -7.72 0.02
CA HIS A 192 -5.73 -8.33 1.26
C HIS A 192 -7.22 -8.67 1.18
N SER A 193 -7.60 -9.88 1.60
CA SER A 193 -8.99 -10.35 1.56
C SER A 193 -9.60 -10.18 0.15
N ALA A 194 -10.74 -9.49 0.01
CA ALA A 194 -11.34 -9.12 -1.27
C ALA A 194 -10.40 -8.34 -2.22
N GLY A 195 -9.33 -7.71 -1.72
CA GLY A 195 -8.29 -7.09 -2.54
C GLY A 195 -7.58 -8.07 -3.49
N GLY A 196 -7.51 -9.37 -3.16
CA GLY A 196 -7.01 -10.39 -4.10
C GLY A 196 -7.87 -10.53 -5.35
N SER A 197 -9.15 -10.18 -5.27
CA SER A 197 -10.06 -10.20 -6.43
C SER A 197 -9.70 -9.14 -7.48
N THR A 198 -8.96 -8.11 -7.07
CA THR A 198 -8.36 -7.11 -7.95
C THR A 198 -7.15 -7.70 -8.67
N ILE A 199 -6.23 -8.35 -7.95
CA ILE A 199 -5.05 -9.00 -8.56
C ILE A 199 -5.50 -10.02 -9.63
N LYS A 200 -6.50 -10.85 -9.30
CA LYS A 200 -7.18 -11.72 -10.26
C LYS A 200 -7.57 -10.98 -11.54
N ARG A 201 -8.26 -9.85 -11.37
CA ARG A 201 -8.78 -9.09 -12.50
C ARG A 201 -7.66 -8.51 -13.34
N LEU A 202 -6.60 -8.00 -12.73
CA LEU A 202 -5.43 -7.48 -13.43
C LEU A 202 -4.70 -8.56 -14.22
N GLY A 203 -4.66 -9.80 -13.72
CA GLY A 203 -4.17 -10.94 -14.49
C GLY A 203 -5.05 -11.22 -15.71
N ILE A 204 -6.38 -11.29 -15.53
CA ILE A 204 -7.34 -11.51 -16.64
C ILE A 204 -7.25 -10.43 -17.72
N THR A 205 -7.05 -9.16 -17.36
CA THR A 205 -6.96 -8.06 -18.35
C THR A 205 -5.56 -7.90 -18.95
N GLY A 206 -4.57 -8.65 -18.47
CA GLY A 206 -3.16 -8.49 -18.84
C GLY A 206 -2.49 -7.23 -18.26
N ASP A 207 -3.21 -6.41 -17.50
CA ASP A 207 -2.67 -5.17 -16.93
C ASP A 207 -1.64 -5.44 -15.82
N LEU A 208 -1.72 -6.59 -15.16
CA LEU A 208 -0.69 -7.00 -14.20
C LEU A 208 0.68 -7.18 -14.87
N CYS A 209 0.69 -7.74 -16.08
CA CYS A 209 1.90 -7.98 -16.86
C CYS A 209 2.44 -6.68 -17.46
N LYS A 210 1.55 -5.77 -17.86
CA LYS A 210 1.96 -4.43 -18.31
C LYS A 210 2.56 -3.60 -17.18
N LEU A 211 2.00 -3.70 -15.97
CA LEU A 211 2.58 -3.05 -14.80
C LEU A 211 3.95 -3.64 -14.45
N ASN A 212 4.12 -4.95 -14.65
CA ASN A 212 5.34 -5.71 -14.34
C ASN A 212 5.89 -5.42 -12.92
N PRO A 213 5.08 -5.59 -11.85
CA PRO A 213 5.55 -5.35 -10.49
C PRO A 213 6.62 -6.36 -10.07
N SER A 214 7.60 -5.96 -9.27
CA SER A 214 8.62 -6.91 -8.77
C SER A 214 8.02 -7.95 -7.81
N ILE A 215 6.99 -7.58 -7.05
CA ILE A 215 6.35 -8.44 -6.05
C ILE A 215 4.82 -8.31 -6.12
N VAL A 216 4.14 -9.46 -6.04
CA VAL A 216 2.68 -9.57 -5.85
C VAL A 216 2.39 -10.38 -4.59
N VAL A 217 1.73 -9.74 -3.61
CA VAL A 217 1.42 -10.35 -2.31
C VAL A 217 -0.08 -10.62 -2.17
N TRP A 218 -0.42 -11.89 -1.98
CA TRP A 218 -1.75 -12.36 -1.63
C TRP A 218 -1.87 -12.51 -0.12
N SER A 219 -2.48 -11.52 0.54
CA SER A 219 -2.69 -11.51 1.99
C SER A 219 -4.04 -12.09 2.37
N ASP A 220 -4.06 -13.39 2.66
CA ASP A 220 -5.25 -14.20 2.96
C ASP A 220 -6.40 -13.90 1.99
N SER A 221 -6.09 -13.99 0.69
CA SER A 221 -6.90 -13.43 -0.39
C SER A 221 -7.06 -14.34 -1.62
N SER A 222 -6.54 -15.57 -1.60
CA SER A 222 -6.60 -16.54 -2.70
C SER A 222 -7.93 -17.31 -2.76
N TYR A 223 -9.07 -16.61 -2.72
CA TYR A 223 -10.39 -17.25 -2.74
C TYR A 223 -10.77 -17.79 -4.14
N GLY A 224 -11.57 -18.86 -4.19
CA GLY A 224 -12.04 -19.44 -5.45
C GLY A 224 -10.89 -19.77 -6.41
N LEU A 225 -11.03 -19.35 -7.68
CA LEU A 225 -9.99 -19.45 -8.72
C LEU A 225 -9.15 -18.16 -8.86
N TRP A 226 -9.11 -17.29 -7.84
CA TRP A 226 -8.50 -15.97 -8.01
C TRP A 226 -7.00 -16.02 -8.26
N LEU A 227 -6.28 -16.86 -7.52
CA LEU A 227 -4.85 -17.06 -7.72
C LEU A 227 -4.57 -17.70 -9.09
N GLN A 228 -5.30 -18.76 -9.43
CA GLN A 228 -5.16 -19.45 -10.72
C GLN A 228 -5.38 -18.51 -11.90
N ASN A 229 -6.48 -17.75 -11.92
CA ASN A 229 -6.72 -16.82 -13.04
C ASN A 229 -5.68 -15.70 -13.13
N ALA A 230 -5.08 -15.27 -12.01
CA ALA A 230 -3.96 -14.33 -12.04
C ALA A 230 -2.68 -14.98 -12.56
N TRP A 231 -2.49 -16.26 -12.23
CA TRP A 231 -1.38 -17.09 -12.68
C TRP A 231 -1.42 -17.28 -14.19
N ASP A 232 -2.52 -17.84 -14.69
CA ASP A 232 -2.73 -18.15 -16.10
C ASP A 232 -2.69 -16.89 -16.98
N GLY A 233 -3.16 -15.76 -16.45
CA GLY A 233 -3.18 -14.49 -17.20
C GLY A 233 -1.88 -13.70 -17.14
N CYS A 234 -0.98 -13.99 -16.19
CA CYS A 234 0.26 -13.22 -16.06
C CYS A 234 1.34 -13.87 -15.20
N LEU A 235 1.00 -14.24 -13.94
CA LEU A 235 2.05 -14.52 -12.95
C LEU A 235 2.89 -15.74 -13.31
N GLY A 236 2.31 -16.74 -13.99
CA GLY A 236 2.99 -18.00 -14.31
C GLY A 236 4.09 -17.91 -15.36
N GLU A 237 4.02 -16.92 -16.25
CA GLU A 237 5.01 -16.70 -17.32
C GLU A 237 5.97 -15.53 -17.00
N SER A 238 5.83 -14.92 -15.82
CA SER A 238 6.53 -13.71 -15.44
C SER A 238 7.63 -13.96 -14.40
N ASN A 239 8.62 -13.06 -14.33
CA ASN A 239 9.62 -13.06 -13.26
C ASN A 239 9.12 -12.39 -11.96
N ILE A 240 7.80 -12.16 -11.84
CA ILE A 240 7.19 -11.50 -10.68
C ILE A 240 7.25 -12.43 -9.47
N LEU A 241 7.81 -11.97 -8.36
CA LEU A 241 7.80 -12.74 -7.13
C LEU A 241 6.41 -12.75 -6.50
N VAL A 242 5.76 -13.91 -6.49
CA VAL A 242 4.44 -14.12 -5.91
C VAL A 242 4.59 -14.66 -4.49
N LYS A 243 4.05 -13.93 -3.50
CA LYS A 243 4.02 -14.39 -2.10
C LYS A 243 2.57 -14.59 -1.67
N VAL A 244 2.21 -15.81 -1.27
CA VAL A 244 0.86 -16.16 -0.84
C VAL A 244 0.86 -16.49 0.65
N PHE A 245 0.16 -15.69 1.44
CA PHE A 245 0.01 -15.87 2.87
C PHE A 245 -1.43 -16.29 3.18
N VAL A 246 -1.61 -17.43 3.84
CA VAL A 246 -2.95 -17.95 4.17
C VAL A 246 -3.05 -18.40 5.61
N GLN A 247 -4.24 -18.28 6.19
CA GLN A 247 -4.54 -18.99 7.43
C GLN A 247 -4.90 -20.45 7.14
N LYS A 248 -4.23 -21.39 7.84
CA LYS A 248 -4.45 -22.83 7.66
C LYS A 248 -5.93 -23.20 7.84
N TRP A 249 -6.40 -24.17 7.07
CA TRP A 249 -7.76 -24.72 7.08
C TRP A 249 -8.88 -23.79 6.57
N LEU A 250 -8.61 -22.50 6.34
CA LEU A 250 -9.59 -21.59 5.77
C LEU A 250 -9.65 -21.69 4.24
N SER A 251 -10.66 -21.05 3.67
CA SER A 251 -10.92 -21.07 2.22
C SER A 251 -9.68 -20.69 1.38
N PRO A 252 -8.95 -19.58 1.67
CA PRO A 252 -7.72 -19.26 0.93
C PRO A 252 -6.68 -20.39 0.95
N TRP A 253 -6.46 -21.03 2.10
CA TRP A 253 -5.54 -22.16 2.19
C TRP A 253 -5.98 -23.34 1.34
N LYS A 254 -7.25 -23.78 1.45
CA LYS A 254 -7.77 -24.90 0.65
C LYS A 254 -7.61 -24.65 -0.85
N ARG A 255 -7.87 -23.42 -1.29
CA ARG A 255 -7.78 -23.02 -2.70
C ARG A 255 -6.35 -22.92 -3.19
N THR A 256 -5.44 -22.36 -2.41
CA THR A 256 -4.01 -22.34 -2.75
C THR A 256 -3.43 -23.74 -2.81
N THR A 257 -3.75 -24.62 -1.84
CA THR A 257 -3.27 -26.02 -1.89
C THR A 257 -3.79 -26.75 -3.14
N ALA A 258 -5.05 -26.58 -3.50
CA ALA A 258 -5.61 -27.18 -4.72
C ALA A 258 -4.95 -26.65 -5.99
N PHE A 259 -4.63 -25.36 -6.05
CA PHE A 259 -3.87 -24.75 -7.15
C PHE A 259 -2.44 -25.32 -7.20
N LEU A 260 -1.76 -25.41 -6.07
CA LEU A 260 -0.40 -25.94 -6.00
C LEU A 260 -0.31 -27.43 -6.39
N GLY A 261 -1.37 -28.20 -6.18
CA GLY A 261 -1.45 -29.60 -6.62
C GLY A 261 -1.46 -29.80 -8.13
N GLN A 262 -1.50 -28.72 -8.93
CA GLN A 262 -1.40 -28.76 -10.39
C GLN A 262 0.05 -28.79 -10.88
N PHE A 263 1.03 -28.50 -10.01
CA PHE A 263 2.44 -28.49 -10.37
C PHE A 263 3.14 -29.74 -9.85
N GLN A 264 4.07 -30.27 -10.66
CA GLN A 264 4.99 -31.32 -10.21
C GLN A 264 5.95 -30.77 -9.15
N ASP A 265 6.51 -29.58 -9.41
CA ASP A 265 7.42 -28.85 -8.52
C ASP A 265 6.92 -27.43 -8.29
N MET A 266 7.27 -26.83 -7.14
CA MET A 266 6.85 -25.46 -6.84
C MET A 266 7.55 -24.47 -7.80
N PRO A 267 6.79 -23.62 -8.52
CA PRO A 267 7.40 -22.60 -9.38
C PRO A 267 8.38 -21.69 -8.61
N ASP A 268 9.52 -21.38 -9.20
CA ASP A 268 10.61 -20.64 -8.54
C ASP A 268 10.18 -19.25 -8.03
N ASN A 269 9.33 -18.59 -8.80
CA ASN A 269 8.78 -17.27 -8.50
C ASN A 269 7.60 -17.29 -7.52
N LEU A 270 7.16 -18.46 -7.03
CA LEU A 270 6.04 -18.60 -6.09
C LEU A 270 6.52 -19.03 -4.70
N LYS A 271 6.11 -18.28 -3.68
CA LYS A 271 6.36 -18.61 -2.26
C LYS A 271 5.05 -18.73 -1.51
N PHE A 272 4.84 -19.88 -0.86
CA PHE A 272 3.61 -20.18 -0.11
C PHE A 272 3.86 -20.25 1.39
N TYR A 273 3.19 -19.39 2.15
CA TYR A 273 3.34 -19.26 3.59
C TYR A 273 2.04 -19.58 4.31
N VAL A 274 2.03 -20.68 5.06
CA VAL A 274 0.87 -21.11 5.86
C VAL A 274 1.03 -20.62 7.30
N LYS A 275 0.03 -19.89 7.78
CA LYS A 275 -0.04 -19.40 9.17
C LYS A 275 -0.94 -20.29 10.02
N ASN A 276 -0.40 -20.76 11.15
CA ASN A 276 -1.02 -21.71 12.07
C ASN A 276 -1.82 -21.01 13.19
N LYS A 277 -2.18 -21.77 14.23
CA LYS A 277 -2.89 -21.31 15.44
C LYS A 277 -2.25 -20.03 16.01
N GLY A 278 -3.07 -19.04 16.35
CA GLY A 278 -2.63 -17.70 16.78
C GLY A 278 -2.66 -16.65 15.67
N TRP A 279 -2.67 -17.05 14.40
CA TRP A 279 -2.91 -16.14 13.28
C TRP A 279 -4.39 -16.10 12.90
N SER A 280 -4.86 -14.92 12.52
CA SER A 280 -6.20 -14.70 11.97
C SER A 280 -6.11 -13.94 10.65
N HIS A 281 -7.20 -14.00 9.87
CA HIS A 281 -7.40 -13.14 8.70
C HIS A 281 -7.00 -11.68 8.95
N LYS A 282 -7.42 -11.10 10.08
CA LYS A 282 -7.06 -9.73 10.47
C LYS A 282 -5.55 -9.60 10.73
N LEU A 283 -4.98 -10.49 11.53
CA LEU A 283 -3.57 -10.41 11.92
C LEU A 283 -2.62 -10.56 10.73
N ILE A 284 -2.94 -11.44 9.77
CA ILE A 284 -2.17 -11.56 8.51
C ILE A 284 -2.18 -10.22 7.77
N GLY A 285 -3.36 -9.61 7.59
CA GLY A 285 -3.48 -8.31 6.92
C GLY A 285 -2.74 -7.17 7.64
N ASN A 286 -2.78 -7.15 8.97
CA ASN A 286 -2.13 -6.14 9.80
C ASN A 286 -0.60 -6.28 9.90
N ASN A 287 -0.02 -7.38 9.38
CA ASN A 287 1.42 -7.64 9.46
C ASN A 287 2.05 -7.92 8.08
N ILE A 288 1.27 -7.85 7.00
CA ILE A 288 1.71 -8.34 5.69
C ILE A 288 2.95 -7.61 5.16
N VAL A 289 3.11 -6.31 5.43
CA VAL A 289 4.27 -5.53 4.96
C VAL A 289 5.56 -6.16 5.51
N ARG A 290 5.60 -6.40 6.82
CA ARG A 290 6.72 -7.08 7.49
C ARG A 290 6.84 -8.55 7.06
N LEU A 291 5.73 -9.29 7.07
CA LEU A 291 5.75 -10.73 6.76
C LEU A 291 6.24 -11.04 5.34
N SER A 292 5.94 -10.16 4.39
CA SER A 292 6.27 -10.35 2.98
C SER A 292 7.58 -9.69 2.58
N ASP A 293 8.29 -9.04 3.51
CA ASP A 293 9.46 -8.23 3.21
C ASP A 293 9.17 -7.24 2.07
N LEU A 294 8.02 -6.56 2.17
CA LEU A 294 7.46 -5.81 1.05
C LEU A 294 8.34 -4.65 0.60
N LEU A 295 9.19 -4.10 1.47
CA LEU A 295 10.13 -3.03 1.15
C LEU A 295 11.61 -3.49 1.16
N GLY A 296 11.84 -4.80 1.12
CA GLY A 296 13.17 -5.41 1.27
C GLY A 296 13.68 -5.38 2.71
N GLU A 297 14.70 -6.20 3.00
CA GLU A 297 15.21 -6.40 4.36
C GLU A 297 15.62 -5.09 5.03
N THR A 298 15.28 -4.94 6.31
CA THR A 298 15.81 -3.85 7.15
C THR A 298 17.21 -4.30 7.55
N LYS A 299 18.25 -3.67 6.99
CA LYS A 299 19.63 -3.92 7.44
C LYS A 299 19.82 -3.39 8.85
#